data_AF-A0A7S0IKR4-F1
#
_entry.id   AF-A0A7S0IKR4-F1
#
_cell.length_a   1.000
_cell.length_b   1.000
_cell.length_c   1.000
_cell.angle_alpha   90.00
_cell.angle_beta   90.00
_cell.angle_gamma   90.00
#
_symmetry.space_group_name_H-M   'P 1'
#
loop_
_entity.id
_entity.type
_entity.pdbx_description
1 polymer ?
#
loop_
_entity_poly.entity_id
_entity_poly.type
_entity_poly.pdbx_seq_one_letter_code
_entity_poly.pdbx_strand_id
1 'polypeptide(L)'
;KAVWPSTGSASSSRVMIAVFYAVGTLADPRLWVGPASHADQPAWLAGLKSERESVLQSINYTGGVFEQIPWTQSSFMQPQMHPYDRYFYDPATGDYTVSRWLADLKARYGGIDALLLWPTYANIGIDDRNQFDLFRTMPGGLDAVTRVTAALHAAGVKVLWPYNPWDTGTHREPKDDATTIAELLKQTGGDGFNGDTMNSIPKAFWDAGLALDHPLALEPEGGGSDSSLNWHTMGWGYWKYPLVPEVNRFKFITRGKFMVNVCDRWAKDKTDNLQAAWFNGAGYETWENVWGTWNGITPRDGEAIRRVHHMSGFFSSILGSAEWEPHTTEVLYEGKVFASKWPEVGGDRVLWTLVNRGAFNLSGVQLAIAAVAGAKFFDCYRGTEIKPRSSPDHAEGKPSSPPPKYAKIMPRSNYTAFDGYNCFAGHGASDIDVAPVHADVAECKARCDATTSCNCVVTSARSDCWRRSECD
;
A
#
# COMPACT_ATOMS: atom_id res chain seq x y z
N LYS A 1 -20.39 -1.27 -38.08
CA LYS A 1 -20.19 -1.25 -39.55
C LYS A 1 -18.94 -0.43 -39.84
N ALA A 2 -17.83 -1.08 -40.19
CA ALA A 2 -16.57 -0.43 -40.54
C ALA A 2 -16.27 -0.72 -42.02
N VAL A 3 -15.91 0.32 -42.77
CA VAL A 3 -15.39 0.22 -44.13
C VAL A 3 -13.87 0.38 -44.02
N TRP A 4 -13.13 -0.60 -44.54
CA TRP A 4 -11.67 -0.58 -44.66
C TRP A 4 -11.24 0.15 -45.95
N PRO A 5 -10.13 0.89 -45.95
CA PRO A 5 -9.33 1.08 -47.15
C PRO A 5 -8.10 0.18 -47.15
N SER A 6 -7.81 -0.31 -48.35
CA SER A 6 -6.78 -1.25 -48.75
C SER A 6 -5.36 -0.68 -48.83
N THR A 7 -4.40 -1.55 -48.53
CA THR A 7 -3.05 -1.72 -49.10
C THR A 7 -2.14 -0.49 -49.31
N GLY A 8 -1.05 -0.44 -48.53
CA GLY A 8 0.14 0.35 -48.83
C GLY A 8 1.29 0.00 -47.88
N SER A 9 2.37 -0.57 -48.40
CA SER A 9 3.56 -1.00 -47.70
C SER A 9 4.38 0.17 -47.14
N ALA A 10 4.74 0.13 -45.86
CA ALA A 10 6.00 0.67 -45.33
C ALA A 10 6.15 0.23 -43.86
N SER A 11 7.29 -0.37 -43.54
CA SER A 11 7.67 -0.74 -42.17
C SER A 11 7.75 0.49 -41.27
N SER A 12 6.96 0.52 -40.21
CA SER A 12 7.33 1.22 -38.98
C SER A 12 6.68 0.51 -37.80
N SER A 13 7.52 0.08 -36.87
CA SER A 13 7.14 -0.53 -35.60
C SER A 13 6.15 0.38 -34.88
N ARG A 14 4.88 -0.01 -34.82
CA ARG A 14 3.88 0.69 -34.00
C ARG A 14 4.03 0.22 -32.56
N VAL A 15 4.88 0.93 -31.81
CA VAL A 15 4.86 0.91 -30.35
C VAL A 15 3.50 1.48 -29.93
N MET A 16 2.67 0.67 -29.25
CA MET A 16 1.54 1.21 -28.49
C MET A 16 2.10 1.99 -27.30
N ILE A 17 2.18 3.31 -27.44
CA ILE A 17 2.31 4.19 -26.29
C ILE A 17 0.89 4.37 -25.74
N ALA A 18 0.60 3.73 -24.61
CA ALA A 18 -0.57 4.06 -23.81
C ALA A 18 -0.36 5.48 -23.25
N VAL A 19 -0.92 6.48 -23.95
CA VAL A 19 -0.95 7.85 -23.45
C VAL A 19 -2.02 7.91 -22.36
N PHE A 20 -1.61 7.80 -21.10
CA PHE A 20 -2.43 8.23 -19.98
C PHE A 20 -2.58 9.75 -20.08
N TYR A 21 -3.78 10.22 -20.42
CA TYR A 21 -4.10 11.63 -20.27
C TYR A 21 -3.97 12.00 -18.80
N ALA A 22 -2.96 12.82 -18.47
CA ALA A 22 -2.90 13.53 -17.21
C ALA A 22 -4.07 14.52 -17.17
N VAL A 23 -5.21 14.05 -16.65
CA VAL A 23 -6.28 14.95 -16.21
C VAL A 23 -5.69 15.76 -15.07
N GLY A 24 -5.83 17.09 -15.12
CA GLY A 24 -5.44 17.99 -14.04
C GLY A 24 -5.91 17.46 -12.69
N THR A 25 -5.17 17.77 -11.63
CA THR A 25 -5.34 17.28 -10.25
C THR A 25 -6.75 17.52 -9.69
N LEU A 26 -7.71 16.68 -10.09
CA LEU A 26 -8.91 16.43 -9.33
C LEU A 26 -8.48 15.60 -8.13
N ALA A 27 -8.83 16.04 -6.94
CA ALA A 27 -8.63 15.27 -5.72
C ALA A 27 -9.28 13.89 -5.89
N ASP A 28 -8.59 12.83 -5.48
CA ASP A 28 -9.17 11.49 -5.50
C ASP A 28 -10.34 11.46 -4.50
N PRO A 29 -11.60 11.19 -4.93
CA PRO A 29 -12.76 11.23 -4.05
C PRO A 29 -12.76 10.12 -2.98
N ARG A 30 -11.74 9.27 -2.94
CA ARG A 30 -11.58 8.15 -2.02
C ARG A 30 -10.48 8.42 -0.99
N LEU A 31 -9.84 9.57 -1.08
CA LEU A 31 -8.81 10.05 -0.16
C LEU A 31 -9.14 11.48 0.29
N TRP A 32 -8.95 11.76 1.58
CA TRP A 32 -8.97 13.14 2.06
C TRP A 32 -7.56 13.66 2.24
N VAL A 33 -7.34 14.89 1.76
CA VAL A 33 -6.13 15.65 2.09
C VAL A 33 -6.10 15.88 3.60
N GLY A 34 -4.94 15.67 4.20
CA GLY A 34 -4.73 15.92 5.63
C GLY A 34 -4.84 17.41 6.00
N PRO A 35 -4.96 17.74 7.29
CA PRO A 35 -5.00 19.12 7.76
C PRO A 35 -3.67 19.83 7.51
N ALA A 36 -3.71 21.16 7.34
CA ALA A 36 -2.50 21.96 7.10
C ALA A 36 -1.62 22.12 8.34
N SER A 37 -2.20 21.99 9.54
CA SER A 37 -1.53 22.10 10.83
C SER A 37 -2.26 21.31 11.93
N HIS A 38 -1.61 21.12 13.07
CA HIS A 38 -2.23 20.57 14.28
C HIS A 38 -3.38 21.45 14.78
N ALA A 39 -3.31 22.77 14.59
CA ALA A 39 -4.36 23.69 14.99
C ALA A 39 -5.66 23.49 14.18
N ASP A 40 -5.53 23.11 12.90
CA ASP A 40 -6.67 22.88 12.01
C ASP A 40 -7.30 21.49 12.21
N GLN A 41 -6.55 20.54 12.78
CA GLN A 41 -6.95 19.14 12.83
C GLN A 41 -8.28 18.90 13.57
N PRO A 42 -8.59 19.51 14.72
CA PRO A 42 -9.86 19.25 15.41
C PRO A 42 -11.08 19.63 14.57
N ALA A 43 -11.04 20.78 13.90
CA ALA A 43 -12.14 21.22 13.03
C ALA A 43 -12.24 20.36 11.78
N TRP A 44 -11.10 20.00 11.18
CA TRP A 44 -11.03 19.10 10.03
C TRP A 44 -11.57 17.70 10.35
N LEU A 45 -11.19 17.12 11.50
CA LEU A 45 -11.67 15.81 11.95
C LEU A 45 -13.18 15.81 12.24
N ALA A 46 -13.70 16.90 12.83
CA ALA A 46 -15.14 17.08 13.00
C ALA A 46 -15.86 17.09 11.63
N GLY A 47 -15.26 17.71 10.61
CA GLY A 47 -15.72 17.66 9.23
C GLY A 47 -15.79 16.23 8.68
N LEU A 48 -14.72 15.44 8.84
CA LEU A 48 -14.71 14.03 8.41
C LEU A 48 -15.80 13.19 9.10
N LYS A 49 -15.98 13.38 10.41
CA LYS A 49 -17.04 12.71 11.18
C LYS A 49 -18.42 13.10 10.68
N SER A 50 -18.66 14.38 10.39
CA SER A 50 -19.93 14.86 9.81
C SER A 50 -20.18 14.28 8.42
N GLU A 51 -19.15 14.23 7.57
CA GLU A 51 -19.27 13.65 6.23
C GLU A 51 -19.59 12.16 6.31
N ARG A 52 -18.90 11.41 7.18
CA ARG A 52 -19.20 9.99 7.43
C ARG A 52 -20.68 9.78 7.71
N GLU A 53 -21.26 10.49 8.68
CA GLU A 53 -22.67 10.29 9.02
C GLU A 53 -23.60 10.69 7.86
N SER A 54 -23.27 11.76 7.13
CA SER A 54 -24.04 12.19 5.95
C SER A 54 -24.00 11.17 4.80
N VAL A 55 -22.83 10.59 4.51
CA VAL A 55 -22.68 9.57 3.48
C VAL A 55 -23.38 8.29 3.87
N LEU A 56 -23.18 7.80 5.10
CA LEU A 56 -23.85 6.60 5.60
C LEU A 56 -25.38 6.75 5.52
N GLN A 57 -25.91 7.92 5.84
CA GLN A 57 -27.34 8.20 5.69
C GLN A 57 -27.77 8.22 4.21
N SER A 58 -27.02 8.89 3.33
CA SER A 58 -27.41 9.06 1.92
C SER A 58 -27.44 7.75 1.13
N ILE A 59 -26.58 6.79 1.50
CA ILE A 59 -26.51 5.46 0.87
C ILE A 59 -27.38 4.42 1.57
N ASN A 60 -28.16 4.82 2.59
CA ASN A 60 -28.89 3.90 3.47
C ASN A 60 -28.00 2.76 3.96
N TYR A 61 -26.81 3.10 4.48
CA TYR A 61 -25.81 2.12 4.83
C TYR A 61 -26.34 1.14 5.87
N THR A 62 -26.41 -0.15 5.50
CA THR A 62 -26.87 -1.20 6.41
C THR A 62 -25.74 -1.83 7.22
N GLY A 63 -24.50 -1.68 6.76
CA GLY A 63 -23.40 -2.52 7.23
C GLY A 63 -23.67 -4.01 6.93
N GLY A 64 -23.05 -4.92 7.69
CA GLY A 64 -23.29 -6.35 7.60
C GLY A 64 -22.39 -7.09 6.61
N VAL A 65 -21.98 -6.43 5.51
CA VAL A 65 -21.14 -7.06 4.47
C VAL A 65 -19.80 -7.56 5.03
N PHE A 66 -19.21 -6.81 5.97
CA PHE A 66 -17.95 -7.16 6.62
C PHE A 66 -18.10 -8.32 7.62
N GLU A 67 -19.28 -8.49 8.21
CA GLU A 67 -19.59 -9.60 9.11
C GLU A 67 -19.79 -10.91 8.34
N GLN A 68 -20.25 -10.83 7.08
CA GLN A 68 -20.33 -11.99 6.17
C GLN A 68 -18.95 -12.45 5.69
N ILE A 69 -17.99 -11.53 5.60
CA ILE A 69 -16.63 -11.80 5.11
C ILE A 69 -15.58 -11.16 6.04
N PRO A 70 -15.44 -11.66 7.28
CA PRO A 70 -14.64 -11.01 8.31
C PRO A 70 -13.14 -10.96 7.98
N TRP A 71 -12.65 -11.88 7.14
CA TRP A 71 -11.23 -11.97 6.82
C TRP A 71 -10.70 -10.72 6.09
N THR A 72 -11.56 -9.98 5.36
CA THR A 72 -11.11 -8.81 4.60
C THR A 72 -10.57 -7.71 5.52
N GLN A 73 -11.05 -7.65 6.77
CA GLN A 73 -10.65 -6.64 7.75
C GLN A 73 -9.22 -6.88 8.29
N SER A 74 -8.59 -8.01 7.96
CA SER A 74 -7.23 -8.35 8.37
C SER A 74 -6.35 -8.81 7.19
N SER A 75 -6.72 -8.48 5.95
CA SER A 75 -5.93 -8.80 4.74
C SER A 75 -4.94 -7.68 4.40
N PHE A 76 -3.73 -7.71 4.99
CA PHE A 76 -2.77 -6.63 4.88
C PHE A 76 -1.73 -6.83 3.78
N MET A 77 -1.33 -8.06 3.47
CA MET A 77 -0.36 -8.33 2.41
C MET A 77 -0.97 -9.24 1.35
N GLN A 78 -1.05 -8.75 0.12
CA GLN A 78 -1.67 -9.44 -1.00
C GLN A 78 -0.77 -9.28 -2.24
N PRO A 79 -0.26 -10.34 -2.87
CA PRO A 79 0.38 -10.23 -4.17
C PRO A 79 -0.61 -10.58 -5.27
N GLN A 80 -0.52 -9.87 -6.38
CA GLN A 80 -0.90 -10.44 -7.66
C GLN A 80 0.20 -11.36 -8.19
N MET A 81 -0.19 -12.54 -8.65
CA MET A 81 0.74 -13.54 -9.15
C MET A 81 0.17 -14.32 -10.34
N HIS A 82 1.06 -14.92 -11.13
CA HIS A 82 0.68 -15.73 -12.29
C HIS A 82 0.70 -17.22 -11.95
N PRO A 83 -0.37 -17.99 -12.26
CA PRO A 83 -0.43 -19.42 -11.95
C PRO A 83 0.62 -20.24 -12.72
N TYR A 84 1.13 -19.71 -13.82
CA TYR A 84 2.16 -20.33 -14.66
C TYR A 84 3.59 -19.88 -14.32
N ASP A 85 3.79 -19.12 -13.24
CA ASP A 85 5.13 -18.80 -12.75
C ASP A 85 5.88 -20.09 -12.39
N ARG A 86 7.12 -20.24 -12.85
CA ARG A 86 7.93 -21.47 -12.67
C ARG A 86 8.27 -21.78 -11.22
N TYR A 87 8.20 -20.79 -10.35
CA TYR A 87 8.37 -20.99 -8.92
C TYR A 87 7.08 -21.50 -8.26
N PHE A 88 5.92 -21.27 -8.87
CA PHE A 88 4.62 -21.73 -8.41
C PHE A 88 4.14 -23.01 -9.10
N TYR A 89 4.55 -23.25 -10.35
CA TYR A 89 4.24 -24.44 -11.13
C TYR A 89 5.51 -25.10 -11.68
N ASP A 90 5.67 -26.40 -11.42
CA ASP A 90 6.76 -27.22 -11.94
C ASP A 90 6.25 -28.14 -13.06
N PRO A 91 6.58 -27.89 -14.35
CA PRO A 91 6.16 -28.77 -15.44
C PRO A 91 6.97 -30.05 -15.53
N ALA A 92 8.09 -30.19 -14.81
CA ALA A 92 8.81 -31.46 -14.78
C ALA A 92 8.00 -32.51 -14.01
N THR A 93 7.35 -32.10 -12.91
CA THR A 93 6.43 -32.94 -12.14
C THR A 93 4.99 -32.83 -12.62
N GLY A 94 4.63 -31.70 -13.22
CA GLY A 94 3.26 -31.37 -13.64
C GLY A 94 2.41 -30.77 -12.52
N ASP A 95 3.01 -30.31 -11.43
CA ASP A 95 2.32 -29.93 -10.19
C ASP A 95 2.56 -28.48 -9.75
N TYR A 96 1.59 -27.93 -9.03
CA TYR A 96 1.74 -26.67 -8.31
C TYR A 96 2.55 -26.87 -7.02
N THR A 97 3.50 -25.98 -6.79
CA THR A 97 4.42 -26.00 -5.64
C THR A 97 4.04 -24.94 -4.59
N VAL A 98 2.78 -24.96 -4.16
CA VAL A 98 2.21 -23.95 -3.24
C VAL A 98 3.05 -23.78 -1.97
N SER A 99 3.40 -24.89 -1.30
CA SER A 99 4.20 -24.85 -0.06
C SER A 99 5.59 -24.25 -0.26
N ARG A 100 6.24 -24.51 -1.40
CA ARG A 100 7.54 -23.93 -1.75
C ARG A 100 7.43 -22.42 -1.93
N TRP A 101 6.40 -21.98 -2.66
CA TRP A 101 6.14 -20.56 -2.91
C TRP A 101 5.85 -19.82 -1.60
N LEU A 102 4.94 -20.32 -0.76
CA LEU A 102 4.64 -19.70 0.54
C LEU A 102 5.85 -19.66 1.49
N ALA A 103 6.68 -20.71 1.49
CA ALA A 103 7.90 -20.73 2.31
C ALA A 103 8.88 -19.62 1.89
N ASP A 104 9.01 -19.38 0.59
CA ASP A 104 9.81 -18.28 0.05
C ASP A 104 9.26 -16.91 0.45
N LEU A 105 7.96 -16.66 0.27
CA LEU A 105 7.35 -15.38 0.66
C LEU A 105 7.54 -15.10 2.16
N LYS A 106 7.34 -16.12 3.00
CA LYS A 106 7.58 -16.06 4.44
C LYS A 106 9.04 -15.72 4.75
N ALA A 107 9.97 -16.38 4.08
CA ALA A 107 11.40 -16.16 4.26
C ALA A 107 11.84 -14.75 3.82
N ARG A 108 11.33 -14.23 2.69
CA ARG A 108 11.76 -12.94 2.14
C ARG A 108 11.09 -11.74 2.80
N TYR A 109 9.78 -11.80 3.05
CA TYR A 109 9.04 -10.64 3.56
C TYR A 109 7.91 -10.96 4.55
N GLY A 110 7.90 -12.16 5.13
CA GLY A 110 7.01 -12.48 6.26
C GLY A 110 5.66 -13.08 5.89
N GLY A 111 5.41 -13.36 4.61
CA GLY A 111 4.20 -14.04 4.15
C GLY A 111 3.10 -13.07 3.71
N ILE A 112 1.92 -13.62 3.44
CA ILE A 112 0.78 -12.94 2.82
C ILE A 112 -0.53 -13.42 3.47
N ASP A 113 -1.59 -12.62 3.36
CA ASP A 113 -2.94 -12.90 3.87
C ASP A 113 -3.90 -13.34 2.76
N ALA A 114 -3.68 -12.84 1.55
CA ALA A 114 -4.47 -13.14 0.36
C ALA A 114 -3.58 -13.13 -0.89
N LEU A 115 -4.09 -13.57 -2.04
CA LEU A 115 -3.47 -13.37 -3.35
C LEU A 115 -4.50 -13.18 -4.45
N LEU A 116 -4.09 -12.50 -5.51
CA LEU A 116 -4.82 -12.42 -6.78
C LEU A 116 -4.17 -13.37 -7.81
N LEU A 117 -4.84 -14.48 -8.11
CA LEU A 117 -4.35 -15.52 -9.02
C LEU A 117 -4.71 -15.18 -10.48
N TRP A 118 -3.74 -14.73 -11.27
CA TRP A 118 -4.01 -14.09 -12.57
C TRP A 118 -3.58 -14.95 -13.78
N PRO A 119 -4.48 -15.74 -14.40
CA PRO A 119 -4.18 -16.50 -15.61
C PRO A 119 -4.37 -15.71 -16.91
N THR A 120 -5.10 -14.59 -16.89
CA THR A 120 -5.63 -13.95 -18.11
C THR A 120 -4.56 -13.25 -18.93
N TYR A 121 -4.00 -12.15 -18.44
CA TYR A 121 -2.81 -11.53 -19.05
C TYR A 121 -1.58 -12.43 -18.83
N ALA A 122 -0.73 -12.70 -19.83
CA ALA A 122 -0.75 -12.20 -21.21
C ALA A 122 -1.42 -13.15 -22.24
N ASN A 123 -2.14 -14.19 -21.79
CA ASN A 123 -2.62 -15.28 -22.63
C ASN A 123 -3.97 -15.00 -23.32
N ILE A 124 -4.83 -14.18 -22.72
CA ILE A 124 -6.18 -13.92 -23.23
C ILE A 124 -6.14 -13.21 -24.58
N GLY A 125 -6.98 -13.67 -25.52
CA GLY A 125 -7.02 -13.16 -26.90
C GLY A 125 -6.08 -13.87 -27.88
N ILE A 126 -5.31 -14.88 -27.47
CA ILE A 126 -4.55 -15.75 -28.38
C ILE A 126 -5.49 -16.69 -29.17
N ASP A 127 -6.57 -17.14 -28.55
CA ASP A 127 -7.64 -17.94 -29.13
C ASP A 127 -9.00 -17.57 -28.51
N ASP A 128 -10.03 -18.35 -28.83
CA ASP A 128 -11.42 -18.04 -28.45
C ASP A 128 -11.74 -18.26 -26.96
N ARG A 129 -10.81 -18.82 -26.16
CA ARG A 129 -11.03 -19.06 -24.72
C ARG A 129 -11.19 -17.77 -23.95
N ASN A 130 -12.24 -17.71 -23.13
CA ASN A 130 -12.53 -16.55 -22.28
C ASN A 130 -11.75 -16.57 -20.95
N GLN A 131 -11.89 -15.51 -20.16
CA GLN A 131 -11.24 -15.39 -18.85
C GLN A 131 -11.49 -16.59 -17.90
N PHE A 132 -12.69 -17.21 -17.97
CA PHE A 132 -13.06 -18.34 -17.14
C PHE A 132 -12.48 -19.66 -17.66
N ASP A 133 -12.39 -19.83 -18.98
CA ASP A 133 -11.70 -20.98 -19.57
C ASP A 133 -10.21 -21.00 -19.25
N LEU A 134 -9.59 -19.84 -19.07
CA LEU A 134 -8.19 -19.80 -18.66
C LEU A 134 -7.97 -20.42 -17.28
N PHE A 135 -8.96 -20.37 -16.38
CA PHE A 135 -8.96 -21.18 -15.17
C PHE A 135 -9.27 -22.66 -15.45
N ARG A 136 -10.24 -22.97 -16.32
CA ARG A 136 -10.58 -24.37 -16.68
C ARG A 136 -9.41 -25.10 -17.36
N THR A 137 -8.56 -24.37 -18.06
CA THR A 137 -7.42 -24.88 -18.84
C THR A 137 -6.08 -24.73 -18.14
N MET A 138 -6.05 -24.22 -16.90
CA MET A 138 -4.87 -24.34 -16.04
C MET A 138 -4.41 -25.80 -15.96
N PRO A 139 -3.10 -26.08 -15.82
CA PRO A 139 -2.60 -27.44 -15.63
C PRO A 139 -3.38 -28.21 -14.54
N GLY A 140 -3.95 -29.36 -14.90
CA GLY A 140 -4.80 -30.17 -14.03
C GLY A 140 -6.25 -29.67 -13.86
N GLY A 141 -6.66 -28.64 -14.59
CA GLY A 141 -8.01 -28.09 -14.63
C GLY A 141 -8.50 -27.53 -13.30
N LEU A 142 -9.82 -27.37 -13.17
CA LEU A 142 -10.44 -26.84 -11.95
C LEU A 142 -10.17 -27.73 -10.72
N ASP A 143 -9.98 -29.04 -10.88
CA ASP A 143 -9.62 -29.92 -9.76
C ASP A 143 -8.26 -29.54 -9.16
N ALA A 144 -7.30 -29.15 -9.99
CA ALA A 144 -6.02 -28.65 -9.52
C ALA A 144 -6.15 -27.25 -8.89
N VAL A 145 -6.99 -26.38 -9.46
CA VAL A 145 -7.30 -25.07 -8.85
C VAL A 145 -7.89 -25.26 -7.44
N THR A 146 -8.85 -26.18 -7.27
CA THR A 146 -9.42 -26.51 -5.95
C THR A 146 -8.35 -26.99 -4.97
N ARG A 147 -7.40 -27.84 -5.40
CA ARG A 147 -6.28 -28.28 -4.55
C ARG A 147 -5.34 -27.13 -4.20
N VAL A 148 -5.06 -26.23 -5.14
CA VAL A 148 -4.26 -25.02 -4.90
C VAL A 148 -4.92 -24.14 -3.85
N THR A 149 -6.22 -23.85 -4.01
CA THR A 149 -7.00 -23.07 -3.04
C THR A 149 -6.99 -23.72 -1.66
N ALA A 150 -7.22 -25.04 -1.59
CA ALA A 150 -7.18 -25.76 -0.31
C ALA A 150 -5.80 -25.70 0.36
N ALA A 151 -4.70 -25.78 -0.41
CA ALA A 151 -3.34 -25.65 0.13
C ALA A 151 -3.03 -24.22 0.62
N LEU A 152 -3.56 -23.19 -0.05
CA LEU A 152 -3.46 -21.79 0.37
C LEU A 152 -4.27 -21.55 1.66
N HIS A 153 -5.52 -22.03 1.71
CA HIS A 153 -6.37 -21.96 2.89
C HIS A 153 -5.77 -22.67 4.10
N ALA A 154 -5.11 -23.83 3.91
CA ALA A 154 -4.40 -24.53 4.98
C ALA A 154 -3.25 -23.70 5.58
N ALA A 155 -2.74 -22.71 4.85
CA ALA A 155 -1.75 -21.74 5.32
C ALA A 155 -2.36 -20.40 5.78
N GLY A 156 -3.70 -20.28 5.79
CA GLY A 156 -4.41 -19.06 6.15
C GLY A 156 -4.49 -18.00 5.03
N VAL A 157 -4.12 -18.35 3.80
CA VAL A 157 -4.07 -17.41 2.66
C VAL A 157 -5.36 -17.49 1.83
N LYS A 158 -5.96 -16.33 1.58
CA LYS A 158 -7.20 -16.16 0.79
C LYS A 158 -6.93 -16.04 -0.70
N VAL A 159 -7.91 -16.42 -1.53
CA VAL A 159 -7.73 -16.51 -2.99
C VAL A 159 -8.75 -15.64 -3.71
N LEU A 160 -8.26 -14.63 -4.42
CA LEU A 160 -9.03 -13.82 -5.35
C LEU A 160 -8.72 -14.20 -6.79
N TRP A 161 -9.74 -14.15 -7.65
CA TRP A 161 -9.59 -14.24 -9.11
C TRP A 161 -9.62 -12.83 -9.72
N PRO A 162 -9.11 -12.62 -10.95
CA PRO A 162 -9.45 -11.44 -11.72
C PRO A 162 -10.83 -11.62 -12.35
N TYR A 163 -11.58 -10.52 -12.42
CA TYR A 163 -12.67 -10.35 -13.37
C TYR A 163 -12.28 -9.25 -14.36
N ASN A 164 -12.25 -9.58 -15.64
CA ASN A 164 -11.81 -8.71 -16.71
C ASN A 164 -13.03 -8.26 -17.56
N PRO A 165 -13.62 -7.08 -17.32
CA PRO A 165 -14.82 -6.61 -18.03
C PRO A 165 -14.55 -6.27 -19.50
N TRP A 166 -13.26 -6.08 -19.86
CA TRP A 166 -12.82 -5.81 -21.23
C TRP A 166 -12.72 -7.09 -22.08
N ASP A 167 -12.91 -8.27 -21.50
CA ASP A 167 -13.00 -9.54 -22.22
C ASP A 167 -14.32 -9.64 -23.01
N THR A 168 -14.34 -8.93 -24.13
CA THR A 168 -15.50 -8.79 -25.03
C THR A 168 -15.26 -9.44 -26.40
N GLY A 169 -14.03 -9.90 -26.65
CA GLY A 169 -13.59 -10.47 -27.92
C GLY A 169 -13.53 -12.00 -27.95
N THR A 170 -13.60 -12.66 -26.79
CA THR A 170 -13.62 -14.13 -26.67
C THR A 170 -15.05 -14.66 -26.67
N HIS A 171 -15.22 -15.98 -26.72
CA HIS A 171 -16.56 -16.56 -26.68
C HIS A 171 -17.24 -16.35 -25.31
N ARG A 172 -18.58 -16.27 -25.31
CA ARG A 172 -19.35 -15.93 -24.10
C ARG A 172 -19.86 -17.16 -23.39
N GLU A 173 -19.85 -17.09 -22.06
CA GLU A 173 -20.52 -18.08 -21.20
C GLU A 173 -22.04 -18.11 -21.49
N PRO A 174 -22.70 -19.26 -21.25
CA PRO A 174 -24.15 -19.37 -21.40
C PRO A 174 -24.93 -18.59 -20.32
N LYS A 175 -24.27 -18.25 -19.21
CA LYS A 175 -24.80 -17.44 -18.11
C LYS A 175 -24.14 -16.07 -18.10
N ASP A 176 -24.71 -15.13 -17.35
CA ASP A 176 -24.05 -13.86 -17.09
C ASP A 176 -22.76 -14.04 -16.27
N ASP A 177 -21.88 -13.04 -16.33
CA ASP A 177 -20.55 -13.13 -15.70
C ASP A 177 -20.62 -13.16 -14.18
N ALA A 178 -21.60 -12.49 -13.56
CA ALA A 178 -21.76 -12.47 -12.12
C ALA A 178 -22.14 -13.86 -11.59
N THR A 179 -23.09 -14.52 -12.24
CA THR A 179 -23.44 -15.91 -11.93
C THR A 179 -22.27 -16.84 -12.19
N THR A 180 -21.58 -16.69 -13.33
CA THR A 180 -20.50 -17.60 -13.74
C THR A 180 -19.30 -17.54 -12.80
N ILE A 181 -18.81 -16.35 -12.46
CA ILE A 181 -17.67 -16.22 -11.54
C ILE A 181 -18.02 -16.72 -10.13
N ALA A 182 -19.26 -16.49 -9.67
CA ALA A 182 -19.70 -16.96 -8.36
C ALA A 182 -19.78 -18.49 -8.28
N GLU A 183 -20.28 -19.15 -9.33
CA GLU A 183 -20.31 -20.62 -9.41
C GLU A 183 -18.91 -21.21 -9.45
N LEU A 184 -17.99 -20.62 -10.22
CA LEU A 184 -16.61 -21.09 -10.34
C LEU A 184 -15.79 -20.88 -9.06
N LEU A 185 -15.93 -19.72 -8.42
CA LEU A 185 -15.29 -19.45 -7.12
C LEU A 185 -15.84 -20.40 -6.06
N LYS A 186 -17.14 -20.67 -6.01
CA LYS A 186 -17.71 -21.67 -5.10
C LYS A 186 -17.17 -23.08 -5.40
N GLN A 187 -17.11 -23.47 -6.67
CA GLN A 187 -16.60 -24.79 -7.08
C GLN A 187 -15.13 -25.00 -6.67
N THR A 188 -14.32 -23.94 -6.75
CA THR A 188 -12.88 -23.99 -6.49
C THR A 188 -12.49 -23.54 -5.08
N GLY A 189 -13.46 -23.10 -4.28
CA GLY A 189 -13.25 -22.57 -2.93
C GLY A 189 -12.66 -21.15 -2.89
N GLY A 190 -12.62 -20.41 -4.00
CA GLY A 190 -12.08 -19.05 -4.02
C GLY A 190 -12.91 -18.07 -3.19
N ASP A 191 -12.28 -17.06 -2.61
CA ASP A 191 -12.88 -16.17 -1.59
C ASP A 191 -13.43 -14.86 -2.15
N GLY A 192 -13.12 -14.52 -3.41
CA GLY A 192 -13.51 -13.26 -4.01
C GLY A 192 -12.85 -12.98 -5.35
N PHE A 193 -12.95 -11.74 -5.81
CA PHE A 193 -12.28 -11.31 -7.02
C PHE A 193 -11.93 -9.82 -7.04
N ASN A 194 -10.89 -9.50 -7.81
CA ASN A 194 -10.52 -8.16 -8.21
C ASN A 194 -11.24 -7.78 -9.51
N GLY A 195 -11.92 -6.63 -9.53
CA GLY A 195 -12.57 -6.09 -10.71
C GLY A 195 -11.62 -5.20 -11.50
N ASP A 196 -10.86 -5.79 -12.41
CA ASP A 196 -9.85 -5.08 -13.20
C ASP A 196 -10.50 -4.03 -14.11
N THR A 197 -9.96 -2.82 -14.16
CA THR A 197 -10.54 -1.65 -14.86
C THR A 197 -11.92 -1.21 -14.39
N MET A 198 -12.42 -1.77 -13.28
CA MET A 198 -13.74 -1.46 -12.72
C MET A 198 -13.61 -0.53 -11.53
N ASN A 199 -13.89 0.76 -11.74
CA ASN A 199 -14.02 1.73 -10.66
C ASN A 199 -15.10 1.35 -9.61
N SER A 200 -16.03 0.48 -9.96
CA SER A 200 -17.02 -0.11 -9.06
C SER A 200 -17.54 -1.43 -9.66
N ILE A 201 -17.70 -2.46 -8.83
CA ILE A 201 -18.30 -3.74 -9.22
C ILE A 201 -19.83 -3.69 -8.97
N PRO A 202 -20.68 -4.07 -9.94
CA PRO A 202 -22.14 -4.08 -9.76
C PRO A 202 -22.61 -4.98 -8.61
N LYS A 203 -23.67 -4.56 -7.91
CA LYS A 203 -24.28 -5.34 -6.81
C LYS A 203 -24.71 -6.75 -7.22
N ALA A 204 -25.01 -6.98 -8.50
CA ALA A 204 -25.34 -8.31 -9.02
C ALA A 204 -24.26 -9.37 -8.73
N PHE A 205 -22.97 -9.00 -8.69
CA PHE A 205 -21.89 -9.92 -8.33
C PHE A 205 -21.94 -10.35 -6.86
N TRP A 206 -22.29 -9.42 -5.96
CA TRP A 206 -22.51 -9.73 -4.55
C TRP A 206 -23.73 -10.65 -4.38
N ASP A 207 -24.84 -10.30 -5.03
CA ASP A 207 -26.09 -11.05 -4.95
C ASP A 207 -25.94 -12.48 -5.51
N ALA A 208 -25.14 -12.67 -6.56
CA ALA A 208 -24.81 -13.99 -7.10
C ALA A 208 -24.07 -14.87 -6.09
N GLY A 209 -23.11 -14.30 -5.33
CA GLY A 209 -22.43 -15.01 -4.24
C GLY A 209 -23.40 -15.39 -3.11
N LEU A 210 -24.25 -14.45 -2.69
CA LEU A 210 -25.27 -14.71 -1.66
C LEU A 210 -26.27 -15.80 -2.08
N ALA A 211 -26.72 -15.80 -3.33
CA ALA A 211 -27.65 -16.81 -3.85
C ALA A 211 -27.06 -18.23 -3.81
N LEU A 212 -25.73 -18.34 -3.74
CA LEU A 212 -25.00 -19.59 -3.64
C LEU A 212 -24.56 -19.91 -2.20
N ASP A 213 -24.94 -19.14 -1.19
CA ASP A 213 -24.41 -19.26 0.19
C ASP A 213 -22.86 -19.21 0.21
N HIS A 214 -22.30 -18.37 -0.67
CA HIS A 214 -20.86 -18.16 -0.83
C HIS A 214 -20.57 -16.67 -1.06
N PRO A 215 -20.69 -15.83 -0.03
CA PRO A 215 -20.42 -14.40 -0.14
C PRO A 215 -18.98 -14.15 -0.63
N LEU A 216 -18.83 -13.25 -1.61
CA LEU A 216 -17.55 -12.99 -2.28
C LEU A 216 -16.95 -11.66 -1.84
N ALA A 217 -15.65 -11.63 -1.56
CA ALA A 217 -14.93 -10.37 -1.41
C ALA A 217 -14.84 -9.68 -2.79
N LEU A 218 -15.32 -8.44 -2.85
CA LEU A 218 -15.32 -7.64 -4.07
C LEU A 218 -14.29 -6.53 -3.92
N GLU A 219 -13.27 -6.55 -4.79
CA GLU A 219 -12.17 -5.62 -4.80
C GLU A 219 -12.16 -4.82 -6.12
N PRO A 220 -12.97 -3.74 -6.24
CA PRO A 220 -12.93 -2.87 -7.41
C PRO A 220 -11.58 -2.16 -7.55
N GLU A 221 -11.18 -1.94 -8.80
CA GLU A 221 -10.06 -1.06 -9.09
C GLU A 221 -10.34 0.37 -8.63
N GLY A 222 -9.38 0.94 -7.90
CA GLY A 222 -9.52 2.23 -7.27
C GLY A 222 -10.40 2.25 -6.01
N GLY A 223 -11.17 1.21 -5.69
CA GLY A 223 -11.85 1.06 -4.39
C GLY A 223 -13.36 1.33 -4.35
N GLY A 224 -14.03 1.65 -5.46
CA GLY A 224 -15.49 1.75 -5.51
C GLY A 224 -16.06 3.17 -5.44
N SER A 225 -17.35 3.24 -5.07
CA SER A 225 -18.15 4.44 -4.84
C SER A 225 -18.86 4.40 -3.48
N ASP A 226 -19.33 5.54 -2.98
CA ASP A 226 -20.07 5.62 -1.70
C ASP A 226 -21.20 4.59 -1.62
N SER A 227 -22.04 4.51 -2.66
CA SER A 227 -23.16 3.55 -2.72
C SER A 227 -22.71 2.10 -2.57
N SER A 228 -21.53 1.76 -3.09
CA SER A 228 -21.03 0.39 -3.13
C SER A 228 -20.48 -0.11 -1.81
N LEU A 229 -20.33 0.75 -0.79
CA LEU A 229 -19.93 0.32 0.56
C LEU A 229 -20.91 -0.68 1.21
N ASN A 230 -22.13 -0.82 0.66
CA ASN A 230 -23.08 -1.84 1.09
C ASN A 230 -22.78 -3.25 0.53
N TRP A 231 -21.86 -3.40 -0.43
CA TRP A 231 -21.53 -4.71 -1.03
C TRP A 231 -20.05 -4.89 -1.41
N HIS A 232 -19.22 -3.85 -1.37
CA HIS A 232 -17.77 -3.95 -1.48
C HIS A 232 -17.12 -4.02 -0.11
N THR A 233 -16.16 -4.92 0.04
CA THR A 233 -15.43 -5.15 1.29
C THR A 233 -13.95 -4.80 1.19
N MET A 234 -13.42 -4.72 -0.03
CA MET A 234 -12.01 -4.47 -0.34
C MET A 234 -11.90 -3.43 -1.46
N GLY A 235 -10.69 -2.96 -1.72
CA GLY A 235 -10.42 -2.07 -2.85
C GLY A 235 -8.96 -2.07 -3.26
N TRP A 236 -8.70 -1.93 -4.56
CA TRP A 236 -7.35 -1.85 -5.10
C TRP A 236 -6.93 -0.38 -5.25
N GLY A 237 -6.04 0.12 -4.39
CA GLY A 237 -5.80 1.56 -4.25
C GLY A 237 -4.60 2.08 -5.05
N TYR A 238 -4.82 2.96 -6.04
CA TYR A 238 -3.74 3.77 -6.62
C TYR A 238 -3.64 5.11 -5.91
N TRP A 239 -2.74 5.19 -4.94
CA TRP A 239 -2.60 6.37 -4.11
C TRP A 239 -1.45 7.26 -4.58
N LYS A 240 -1.51 8.51 -4.15
CA LYS A 240 -0.37 9.41 -4.17
C LYS A 240 0.22 9.49 -2.76
N TYR A 241 1.47 9.91 -2.68
CA TYR A 241 2.20 9.94 -1.42
C TYR A 241 2.70 11.35 -1.09
N PRO A 242 1.81 12.35 -0.91
CA PRO A 242 2.22 13.70 -0.53
C PRO A 242 2.86 13.72 0.87
N LEU A 243 3.60 14.78 1.20
CA LEU A 243 4.28 14.94 2.51
C LEU A 243 3.33 14.70 3.68
N VAL A 244 2.14 15.32 3.67
CA VAL A 244 1.08 15.08 4.64
C VAL A 244 0.28 13.86 4.17
N PRO A 245 0.35 12.70 4.86
CA PRO A 245 -0.37 11.51 4.43
C PRO A 245 -1.87 11.77 4.21
N GLU A 246 -2.39 11.31 3.08
CA GLU A 246 -3.83 11.33 2.81
C GLU A 246 -4.55 10.26 3.65
N VAL A 247 -5.83 10.51 3.95
CA VAL A 247 -6.67 9.62 4.75
C VAL A 247 -7.56 8.79 3.85
N ASN A 248 -7.56 7.47 4.05
CA ASN A 248 -8.46 6.53 3.42
C ASN A 248 -9.92 6.82 3.82
N ARG A 249 -10.66 7.44 2.91
CA ARG A 249 -12.04 7.89 3.12
C ARG A 249 -12.98 6.71 3.36
N PHE A 250 -12.89 5.66 2.55
CA PHE A 250 -13.81 4.51 2.68
C PHE A 250 -13.59 3.72 3.97
N LYS A 251 -12.35 3.55 4.42
CA LYS A 251 -12.09 2.97 5.74
C LYS A 251 -12.70 3.83 6.85
N PHE A 252 -12.53 5.15 6.78
CA PHE A 252 -13.11 6.04 7.80
C PHE A 252 -14.64 6.02 7.78
N ILE A 253 -15.26 6.12 6.61
CA ILE A 253 -16.73 6.11 6.44
C ILE A 253 -17.32 4.80 6.99
N THR A 254 -16.72 3.66 6.66
CA THR A 254 -17.14 2.34 7.13
C THR A 254 -16.72 2.03 8.57
N ARG A 255 -16.32 3.05 9.35
CA ARG A 255 -15.93 2.92 10.76
C ARG A 255 -14.79 1.93 10.98
N GLY A 256 -13.77 2.01 10.13
CA GLY A 256 -12.52 1.23 10.21
C GLY A 256 -12.48 -0.04 9.35
N LYS A 257 -13.60 -0.44 8.73
CA LYS A 257 -13.78 -1.80 8.21
C LYS A 257 -13.30 -2.03 6.77
N PHE A 258 -13.40 -1.03 5.90
CA PHE A 258 -13.02 -1.19 4.49
C PHE A 258 -11.51 -1.36 4.32
N MET A 259 -11.09 -2.46 3.70
CA MET A 259 -9.68 -2.73 3.43
C MET A 259 -9.30 -2.22 2.05
N VAL A 260 -8.21 -1.47 1.95
CA VAL A 260 -7.62 -1.11 0.65
C VAL A 260 -6.25 -1.74 0.57
N ASN A 261 -5.97 -2.47 -0.51
CA ASN A 261 -4.62 -2.93 -0.82
C ASN A 261 -3.99 -1.90 -1.76
N VAL A 262 -3.05 -1.11 -1.23
CA VAL A 262 -2.41 -0.03 -2.00
C VAL A 262 -1.41 -0.61 -3.00
N CYS A 263 -1.51 -0.16 -4.24
CA CYS A 263 -0.75 -0.64 -5.37
C CYS A 263 0.08 0.49 -5.99
N ASP A 264 1.39 0.33 -5.93
CA ASP A 264 2.34 1.07 -6.78
C ASP A 264 3.29 0.06 -7.42
N ARG A 265 2.76 -0.66 -8.41
CA ARG A 265 3.40 -1.84 -9.01
C ARG A 265 4.80 -1.58 -9.57
N TRP A 266 5.12 -0.33 -9.92
CA TRP A 266 6.42 0.04 -10.50
C TRP A 266 7.41 0.64 -9.49
N ALA A 267 6.95 0.95 -8.28
CA ALA A 267 7.82 1.46 -7.23
C ALA A 267 9.01 0.52 -6.98
N LYS A 268 10.22 1.07 -6.92
CA LYS A 268 11.43 0.33 -6.56
C LYS A 268 11.64 0.32 -5.05
N ASP A 269 11.46 1.46 -4.40
CA ASP A 269 11.38 1.59 -2.95
C ASP A 269 9.93 1.49 -2.48
N LYS A 270 9.66 0.72 -1.42
CA LYS A 270 8.30 0.49 -0.89
C LYS A 270 7.95 1.40 0.29
N THR A 271 8.86 2.29 0.68
CA THR A 271 8.73 3.13 1.87
C THR A 271 7.45 3.96 1.86
N ASP A 272 7.17 4.71 0.78
CA ASP A 272 5.98 5.57 0.71
C ASP A 272 4.68 4.74 0.77
N ASN A 273 4.62 3.63 0.02
CA ASN A 273 3.47 2.72 0.03
C ASN A 273 3.20 2.18 1.44
N LEU A 274 4.24 1.67 2.12
CA LEU A 274 4.12 1.08 3.44
C LEU A 274 3.79 2.11 4.51
N GLN A 275 4.34 3.33 4.41
CA GLN A 275 3.99 4.41 5.33
C GLN A 275 2.53 4.83 5.15
N ALA A 276 2.05 4.97 3.92
CA ALA A 276 0.65 5.29 3.66
C ALA A 276 -0.29 4.17 4.14
N ALA A 277 0.07 2.90 3.91
CA ALA A 277 -0.67 1.74 4.40
C ALA A 277 -0.72 1.72 5.94
N TRP A 278 0.43 1.88 6.60
CA TRP A 278 0.56 1.87 8.06
C TRP A 278 -0.18 3.05 8.73
N PHE A 279 -0.09 4.24 8.15
CA PHE A 279 -0.82 5.42 8.64
C PHE A 279 -2.34 5.22 8.59
N ASN A 280 -2.84 4.53 7.57
CA ASN A 280 -4.26 4.31 7.33
C ASN A 280 -4.80 2.97 7.86
N GLY A 281 -3.97 2.07 8.40
CA GLY A 281 -4.39 0.70 8.71
C GLY A 281 -4.93 -0.04 7.48
N ALA A 282 -4.30 0.20 6.32
CA ALA A 282 -4.62 -0.41 5.02
C ALA A 282 -3.60 -1.51 4.67
N GLY A 283 -3.91 -2.30 3.65
CA GLY A 283 -3.03 -3.31 3.10
C GLY A 283 -2.13 -2.79 1.98
N TYR A 284 -1.21 -3.64 1.52
CA TYR A 284 -0.26 -3.37 0.46
C TYR A 284 -0.22 -4.51 -0.56
N GLU A 285 -0.16 -4.14 -1.84
CA GLU A 285 0.04 -5.07 -2.95
C GLU A 285 1.52 -5.44 -3.09
N THR A 286 1.92 -6.59 -2.57
CA THR A 286 3.28 -7.14 -2.64
C THR A 286 3.59 -7.73 -4.02
N TRP A 287 3.28 -6.98 -5.08
CA TRP A 287 3.35 -7.43 -6.47
C TRP A 287 4.79 -7.37 -7.03
N GLU A 288 5.34 -8.54 -7.34
CA GLU A 288 6.73 -8.67 -7.86
C GLU A 288 6.79 -8.98 -9.36
N ASN A 289 5.89 -9.82 -9.88
CA ASN A 289 5.87 -10.19 -11.29
C ASN A 289 4.86 -9.34 -12.05
N VAL A 290 5.28 -8.16 -12.48
CA VAL A 290 4.42 -7.21 -13.22
C VAL A 290 4.39 -7.63 -14.68
N TRP A 291 3.42 -8.47 -15.04
CA TRP A 291 3.17 -8.83 -16.43
C TRP A 291 4.37 -9.49 -17.12
N GLY A 292 5.10 -10.35 -16.40
CA GLY A 292 6.35 -10.97 -16.85
C GLY A 292 7.60 -10.11 -16.62
N THR A 293 7.44 -8.85 -16.20
CA THR A 293 8.56 -7.99 -15.79
C THR A 293 8.80 -8.12 -14.30
N TRP A 294 9.97 -8.61 -13.92
CA TRP A 294 10.33 -8.78 -12.52
C TRP A 294 10.67 -7.45 -11.83
N ASN A 295 9.86 -7.06 -10.87
CA ASN A 295 10.04 -5.96 -9.93
C ASN A 295 10.16 -6.48 -8.48
N GLY A 296 11.15 -7.36 -8.24
CA GLY A 296 11.31 -8.03 -6.96
C GLY A 296 11.46 -7.11 -5.75
N ILE A 297 10.92 -7.55 -4.62
CA ILE A 297 11.08 -6.90 -3.32
C ILE A 297 12.52 -7.07 -2.84
N THR A 298 13.18 -5.95 -2.52
CA THR A 298 14.56 -5.97 -2.00
C THR A 298 14.59 -6.53 -0.56
N PRO A 299 15.74 -7.02 -0.05
CA PRO A 299 15.83 -7.44 1.35
C PRO A 299 15.46 -6.36 2.36
N ARG A 300 15.78 -5.09 2.07
CA ARG A 300 15.41 -3.93 2.91
C ARG A 300 13.88 -3.78 2.96
N ASP A 301 13.25 -3.74 1.80
CA ASP A 301 11.79 -3.56 1.72
C ASP A 301 11.06 -4.78 2.27
N GLY A 302 11.60 -5.98 2.06
CA GLY A 302 11.06 -7.21 2.62
C GLY A 302 11.07 -7.23 4.14
N GLU A 303 12.10 -6.68 4.77
CA GLU A 303 12.12 -6.49 6.23
C GLU A 303 11.10 -5.44 6.69
N ALA A 304 10.92 -4.36 5.93
CA ALA A 304 9.89 -3.37 6.23
C ALA A 304 8.47 -3.96 6.12
N ILE A 305 8.19 -4.69 5.03
CA ILE A 305 6.93 -5.43 4.81
C ILE A 305 6.69 -6.40 5.96
N ARG A 306 7.69 -7.23 6.32
CA ARG A 306 7.58 -8.20 7.42
C ARG A 306 7.14 -7.54 8.71
N ARG A 307 7.75 -6.41 9.07
CA ARG A 307 7.44 -5.71 10.33
C ARG A 307 6.06 -5.07 10.30
N VAL A 308 5.72 -4.37 9.21
CA VAL A 308 4.41 -3.74 9.05
C VAL A 308 3.32 -4.82 9.07
N HIS A 309 3.48 -5.89 8.29
CA HIS A 309 2.55 -7.01 8.25
C HIS A 309 2.36 -7.63 9.65
N HIS A 310 3.45 -7.94 10.35
CA HIS A 310 3.36 -8.57 11.66
C HIS A 310 2.65 -7.68 12.70
N MET A 311 2.98 -6.39 12.74
CA MET A 311 2.31 -5.44 13.63
C MET A 311 0.84 -5.22 13.23
N SER A 312 0.54 -5.09 11.93
CA SER A 312 -0.83 -4.90 11.44
C SER A 312 -1.70 -6.11 11.76
N GLY A 313 -1.17 -7.34 11.60
CA GLY A 313 -1.88 -8.56 12.00
C GLY A 313 -2.15 -8.62 13.50
N PHE A 314 -1.14 -8.32 14.33
CA PHE A 314 -1.28 -8.32 15.79
C PHE A 314 -2.29 -7.27 16.30
N PHE A 315 -2.30 -6.08 15.69
CA PHE A 315 -3.20 -4.99 16.06
C PHE A 315 -4.43 -4.86 15.17
N SER A 316 -4.76 -5.89 14.38
CA SER A 316 -5.87 -5.86 13.41
C SER A 316 -7.19 -5.38 14.03
N SER A 317 -7.52 -5.83 15.24
CA SER A 317 -8.74 -5.40 15.95
C SER A 317 -8.76 -3.91 16.32
N ILE A 318 -7.59 -3.29 16.52
CA ILE A 318 -7.44 -1.88 16.87
C ILE A 318 -7.32 -1.01 15.61
N LEU A 319 -6.63 -1.49 14.57
CA LEU A 319 -6.57 -0.85 13.25
C LEU A 319 -7.92 -0.84 12.50
N GLY A 320 -8.91 -1.57 13.00
CA GLY A 320 -10.31 -1.50 12.59
C GLY A 320 -11.18 -0.57 13.44
N SER A 321 -10.61 0.28 14.29
CA SER A 321 -11.38 1.11 15.22
C SER A 321 -12.31 2.12 14.54
N ALA A 322 -13.56 2.18 15.03
CA ALA A 322 -14.54 3.20 14.67
C ALA A 322 -14.19 4.61 15.20
N GLU A 323 -13.32 4.66 16.21
CA GLU A 323 -12.84 5.87 16.89
C GLU A 323 -11.47 6.34 16.35
N TRP A 324 -11.07 5.87 15.17
CA TRP A 324 -9.85 6.31 14.50
C TRP A 324 -9.76 7.83 14.36
N GLU A 325 -8.64 8.39 14.82
CA GLU A 325 -8.29 9.82 14.70
C GLU A 325 -6.99 9.96 13.88
N PRO A 326 -7.09 10.19 12.55
CA PRO A 326 -5.92 10.50 11.74
C PRO A 326 -5.34 11.88 12.10
N HIS A 327 -4.03 12.02 11.90
CA HIS A 327 -3.27 13.25 12.16
C HIS A 327 -3.38 13.76 13.60
N THR A 328 -3.28 12.87 14.59
CA THR A 328 -3.40 13.28 16.00
C THR A 328 -2.42 14.40 16.36
N THR A 329 -2.89 15.37 17.14
CA THR A 329 -2.13 16.55 17.59
C THR A 329 -1.11 16.24 18.68
N GLU A 330 -1.06 14.98 19.14
CA GLU A 330 -0.13 14.49 20.15
C GLU A 330 1.31 14.35 19.61
N VAL A 331 1.53 14.49 18.30
CA VAL A 331 2.85 14.47 17.67
C VAL A 331 3.63 15.75 17.95
N LEU A 332 4.92 15.63 18.27
CA LEU A 332 5.78 16.79 18.57
C LEU A 332 6.46 17.41 17.33
N TYR A 333 6.68 16.62 16.28
CA TYR A 333 7.39 17.06 15.07
C TYR A 333 6.41 17.39 13.93
N GLU A 334 5.59 18.43 14.14
CA GLU A 334 4.62 18.90 13.16
C GLU A 334 5.26 19.12 11.77
N GLY A 335 4.57 18.69 10.72
CA GLY A 335 5.02 18.79 9.33
C GLY A 335 6.11 17.79 8.92
N LYS A 336 6.55 16.90 9.82
CA LYS A 336 7.57 15.87 9.53
C LYS A 336 7.11 14.48 9.95
N VAL A 337 6.66 14.34 11.19
CA VAL A 337 6.08 13.10 11.70
C VAL A 337 4.57 13.26 11.68
N PHE A 338 3.89 12.22 11.22
CA PHE A 338 2.44 12.14 11.20
C PHE A 338 2.02 10.88 11.93
N ALA A 339 0.89 10.92 12.61
CA ALA A 339 0.39 9.74 13.32
C ALA A 339 -1.12 9.60 13.23
N SER A 340 -1.58 8.38 13.14
CA SER A 340 -2.97 8.02 13.42
C SER A 340 -3.08 7.47 14.83
N LYS A 341 -4.10 7.89 15.56
CA LYS A 341 -4.47 7.35 16.87
C LYS A 341 -5.67 6.42 16.71
N TRP A 342 -5.55 5.23 17.28
CA TRP A 342 -6.52 4.14 17.17
C TRP A 342 -6.91 3.67 18.57
N PRO A 343 -7.96 4.27 19.17
CA PRO A 343 -8.52 3.78 20.42
C PRO A 343 -9.19 2.43 20.22
N GLU A 344 -8.99 1.47 21.12
CA GLU A 344 -9.74 0.21 21.09
C GLU A 344 -11.21 0.46 21.44
N VAL A 345 -12.12 -0.02 20.60
CA VAL A 345 -13.56 0.09 20.86
C VAL A 345 -13.94 -0.85 22.00
N GLY A 346 -14.39 -0.28 23.13
CA GLY A 346 -14.79 -1.06 24.32
C GLY A 346 -13.64 -1.60 25.16
N GLY A 347 -12.40 -1.18 24.90
CA GLY A 347 -11.20 -1.56 25.64
C GLY A 347 -10.47 -0.37 26.27
N ASP A 348 -9.28 -0.63 26.81
CA ASP A 348 -8.39 0.36 27.45
C ASP A 348 -7.08 0.59 26.68
N ARG A 349 -6.94 -0.04 25.51
CA ARG A 349 -5.75 0.08 24.65
C ARG A 349 -5.90 1.21 23.66
N VAL A 350 -4.79 1.88 23.36
CA VAL A 350 -4.69 2.86 22.27
C VAL A 350 -3.41 2.57 21.51
N LEU A 351 -3.52 2.49 20.18
CA LEU A 351 -2.38 2.35 19.27
C LEU A 351 -2.14 3.68 18.55
N TRP A 352 -0.87 4.06 18.43
CA TRP A 352 -0.44 5.13 17.54
C TRP A 352 0.41 4.56 16.40
N THR A 353 0.00 4.80 15.16
CA THR A 353 0.80 4.45 13.98
C THR A 353 1.53 5.69 13.49
N LEU A 354 2.83 5.76 13.74
CA LEU A 354 3.68 6.91 13.38
C LEU A 354 4.38 6.67 12.05
N VAL A 355 4.47 7.72 11.23
CA VAL A 355 5.26 7.75 10.01
C VAL A 355 6.14 8.99 9.98
N ASN A 356 7.40 8.84 9.58
CA ASN A 356 8.32 9.95 9.39
C ASN A 356 8.41 10.25 7.89
N ARG A 357 7.82 11.37 7.47
CA ARG A 357 7.89 11.90 6.11
C ARG A 357 8.94 13.02 5.97
N GLY A 358 9.67 13.34 7.03
CA GLY A 358 10.81 14.24 6.97
C GLY A 358 12.05 13.55 6.38
N ALA A 359 12.96 14.35 5.83
CA ALA A 359 14.18 13.86 5.16
C ALA A 359 15.22 13.20 6.09
N PHE A 360 15.02 13.25 7.41
CA PHE A 360 16.02 12.79 8.39
C PHE A 360 15.41 11.84 9.42
N ASN A 361 16.22 10.87 9.86
CA ASN A 361 15.89 10.06 11.01
C ASN A 361 15.74 10.95 12.26
N LEU A 362 14.59 10.83 12.92
CA LEU A 362 14.29 11.50 14.17
C LEU A 362 14.45 10.54 15.34
N SER A 363 14.94 11.06 16.46
CA SER A 363 15.17 10.31 17.68
C SER A 363 14.65 11.09 18.89
N GLY A 364 14.49 10.44 20.03
CA GLY A 364 13.95 11.05 21.24
C GLY A 364 12.42 10.98 21.31
N VAL A 365 11.81 11.87 22.11
CA VAL A 365 10.36 11.89 22.36
C VAL A 365 9.62 12.26 21.08
N GLN A 366 8.67 11.41 20.66
CA GLN A 366 7.89 11.61 19.42
C GLN A 366 6.46 12.11 19.70
N LEU A 367 5.89 11.72 20.84
CA LEU A 367 4.52 12.05 21.25
C LEU A 367 4.51 12.71 22.62
N ALA A 368 3.57 13.63 22.83
CA ALA A 368 3.15 14.12 24.14
C ALA A 368 1.65 13.91 24.30
N ILE A 369 1.28 13.21 25.37
CA ILE A 369 -0.11 12.85 25.66
C ILE A 369 -0.47 13.27 27.08
N ALA A 370 -1.77 13.38 27.36
CA ALA A 370 -2.26 13.57 28.73
C ALA A 370 -1.80 12.39 29.62
N ALA A 371 -1.40 12.70 30.86
CA ALA A 371 -0.98 11.66 31.79
C ALA A 371 -2.14 10.73 32.14
N VAL A 372 -1.97 9.42 31.90
CA VAL A 372 -2.94 8.39 32.25
C VAL A 372 -2.40 7.57 33.41
N ALA A 373 -3.05 7.66 34.56
CA ALA A 373 -2.63 6.95 35.76
C ALA A 373 -2.65 5.43 35.54
N GLY A 374 -1.53 4.76 35.83
CA GLY A 374 -1.40 3.30 35.69
C GLY A 374 -1.19 2.78 34.26
N ALA A 375 -1.16 3.66 33.25
CA ALA A 375 -0.93 3.23 31.86
C ALA A 375 0.51 2.72 31.64
N LYS A 376 0.64 1.74 30.74
CA LYS A 376 1.92 1.22 30.24
C LYS A 376 2.07 1.61 28.78
N PHE A 377 3.30 1.88 28.36
CA PHE A 377 3.62 2.31 27.00
C PHE A 377 4.62 1.34 26.38
N PHE A 378 4.44 1.03 25.11
CA PHE A 378 5.28 0.06 24.40
C PHE A 378 5.73 0.62 23.05
N ASP A 379 7.02 0.49 22.75
CA ASP A 379 7.53 0.58 21.39
C ASP A 379 7.23 -0.76 20.72
N CYS A 380 6.15 -0.79 19.94
CA CYS A 380 5.71 -2.01 19.27
C CYS A 380 6.65 -2.44 18.13
N TYR A 381 7.48 -1.53 17.61
CA TYR A 381 8.45 -1.83 16.56
C TYR A 381 9.69 -2.54 17.13
N ARG A 382 10.09 -2.18 18.35
CA ARG A 382 11.22 -2.81 19.08
C ARG A 382 10.79 -3.90 20.06
N GLY A 383 9.51 -3.99 20.39
CA GLY A 383 8.98 -4.94 21.37
C GLY A 383 9.37 -4.62 22.81
N THR A 384 9.52 -3.34 23.16
CA THR A 384 10.03 -2.90 24.47
C THR A 384 9.10 -1.93 25.17
N GLU A 385 8.91 -2.08 26.48
CA GLU A 385 8.21 -1.09 27.31
C GLU A 385 8.99 0.24 27.36
N ILE A 386 8.28 1.36 27.19
CA ILE A 386 8.83 2.72 27.28
C ILE A 386 8.31 3.37 28.56
N LYS A 387 9.19 4.09 29.26
CA LYS A 387 8.80 4.93 30.41
C LYS A 387 8.54 6.37 29.95
N PRO A 388 7.35 6.94 30.18
CA PRO A 388 7.06 8.32 29.82
C PRO A 388 7.93 9.27 30.64
N ARG A 389 8.30 10.41 30.05
CA ARG A 389 8.97 11.50 30.77
C ARG A 389 7.92 12.55 31.11
N SER A 390 7.88 13.00 32.36
CA SER A 390 7.07 14.17 32.73
C SER A 390 7.69 15.42 32.11
N SER A 391 6.86 16.26 31.48
CA SER A 391 7.25 17.58 31.02
C SER A 391 6.34 18.63 31.66
N PRO A 392 6.89 19.64 32.36
CA PRO A 392 6.09 20.72 32.94
C PRO A 392 5.47 21.65 31.87
N ASP A 393 6.02 21.69 30.65
CA ASP A 393 5.59 22.65 29.60
C ASP A 393 4.31 22.24 28.84
N HIS A 394 3.90 20.97 28.95
CA HIS A 394 2.73 20.43 28.22
C HIS A 394 1.50 20.15 29.11
N ALA A 395 1.56 20.48 30.40
CA ALA A 395 0.48 20.24 31.36
C ALA A 395 -0.74 21.18 31.20
N GLU A 396 -0.66 22.24 30.37
CA GLU A 396 -1.68 23.30 30.31
C GLU A 396 -2.36 23.52 28.95
N GLY A 397 -2.19 22.63 27.95
CA GLY A 397 -2.86 22.83 26.65
C GLY A 397 -2.44 24.10 25.90
N LYS A 398 -1.27 24.67 26.23
CA LYS A 398 -0.65 25.73 25.42
C LYS A 398 0.01 25.10 24.19
N PRO A 399 -0.16 25.67 22.98
CA PRO A 399 0.61 25.25 21.82
C PRO A 399 2.09 25.37 22.17
N SER A 400 2.86 24.32 21.88
CA SER A 400 4.29 24.30 22.14
C SER A 400 4.95 25.51 21.48
N SER A 401 5.71 26.26 22.26
CA SER A 401 6.78 27.11 21.74
C SER A 401 7.63 26.28 20.75
N PRO A 402 8.18 26.89 19.69
CA PRO A 402 8.89 26.17 18.65
C PRO A 402 9.96 25.26 19.28
N PRO A 403 10.17 24.05 18.75
CA PRO A 403 11.14 23.13 19.30
C PRO A 403 12.47 23.87 19.47
N PRO A 404 13.24 23.57 20.55
CA PRO A 404 14.47 24.29 20.83
C PRO A 404 15.27 24.40 19.55
N LYS A 405 15.56 25.65 19.14
CA LYS A 405 16.39 25.95 17.95
C LYS A 405 17.60 25.03 18.02
N TYR A 406 17.66 24.13 17.05
CA TYR A 406 18.77 23.22 16.74
C TYR A 406 19.85 23.19 17.82
N ALA A 407 19.81 22.18 18.69
CA ALA A 407 21.04 21.77 19.35
C ALA A 407 22.06 21.54 18.24
N LYS A 408 23.15 22.32 18.24
CA LYS A 408 24.26 22.22 17.29
C LYS A 408 24.53 20.75 17.01
N ILE A 409 24.34 20.33 15.76
CA ILE A 409 24.81 19.03 15.29
C ILE A 409 26.32 19.06 15.52
N MET A 410 26.80 18.22 16.45
CA MET A 410 28.24 17.98 16.57
C MET A 410 28.73 17.36 15.26
N PRO A 411 29.93 17.75 14.77
CA PRO A 411 30.43 17.31 13.46
C PRO A 411 30.50 15.78 13.41
N ARG A 412 29.85 15.19 12.40
CA ARG A 412 29.91 13.75 12.13
C ARG A 412 31.27 13.44 11.49
N SER A 413 32.24 13.03 12.29
CA SER A 413 33.63 12.87 11.86
C SER A 413 33.93 11.66 10.95
N ASN A 414 32.95 10.90 10.46
CA ASN A 414 33.21 9.66 9.72
C ASN A 414 32.57 9.70 8.33
N TYR A 415 33.35 10.08 7.32
CA TYR A 415 32.99 9.92 5.90
C TYR A 415 33.38 8.53 5.41
N THR A 416 32.46 7.84 4.73
CA THR A 416 32.73 6.60 3.98
C THR A 416 33.00 6.93 2.52
N ALA A 417 34.07 6.38 1.93
CA ALA A 417 34.40 6.59 0.52
C ALA A 417 33.67 5.58 -0.38
N PHE A 418 33.11 6.06 -1.49
CA PHE A 418 32.47 5.25 -2.54
C PHE A 418 33.15 5.54 -3.87
N ASP A 419 34.20 4.78 -4.19
CA ASP A 419 34.99 5.01 -5.40
C ASP A 419 34.20 4.69 -6.67
N GLY A 420 34.26 5.57 -7.67
CA GLY A 420 33.58 5.39 -8.96
C GLY A 420 32.12 5.82 -8.99
N TYR A 421 31.57 6.36 -7.91
CA TYR A 421 30.21 6.87 -7.82
C TYR A 421 30.18 8.41 -7.85
N ASN A 422 29.12 8.97 -8.46
CA ASN A 422 28.84 10.40 -8.48
C ASN A 422 27.35 10.61 -8.19
N CYS A 423 27.01 11.70 -7.54
CA CYS A 423 25.64 12.09 -7.22
C CYS A 423 25.45 13.61 -7.39
N PHE A 424 24.30 13.98 -7.93
CA PHE A 424 23.89 15.36 -8.22
C PHE A 424 22.37 15.43 -8.40
N ALA A 425 21.80 16.63 -8.55
CA ALA A 425 20.36 16.82 -8.76
C ALA A 425 19.77 15.87 -9.82
N GLY A 426 18.79 15.05 -9.42
CA GLY A 426 18.15 14.03 -10.27
C GLY A 426 18.88 12.69 -10.34
N HIS A 427 20.02 12.55 -9.66
CA HIS A 427 20.87 11.36 -9.63
C HIS A 427 21.40 11.12 -8.20
N GLY A 428 20.48 10.88 -7.26
CA GLY A 428 20.79 10.43 -5.89
C GLY A 428 21.41 11.50 -4.98
N ALA A 429 21.30 12.78 -5.32
CA ALA A 429 21.59 13.91 -4.43
C ALA A 429 20.87 15.19 -4.88
N SER A 430 20.94 16.22 -4.05
CA SER A 430 20.58 17.60 -4.35
C SER A 430 21.83 18.49 -4.36
N ASP A 431 21.85 19.47 -5.28
CA ASP A 431 23.01 20.32 -5.50
C ASP A 431 23.08 21.45 -4.48
N ILE A 432 24.15 21.47 -3.66
CA ILE A 432 24.52 22.66 -2.88
C ILE A 432 25.46 23.54 -3.70
N ASP A 433 26.48 22.91 -4.30
CA ASP A 433 27.43 23.58 -5.18
C ASP A 433 27.08 23.30 -6.66
N VAL A 434 26.77 24.35 -7.41
CA VAL A 434 26.51 24.27 -8.87
C VAL A 434 27.80 24.17 -9.69
N ALA A 435 28.96 24.51 -9.12
CA ALA A 435 30.26 24.42 -9.74
C ALA A 435 31.30 23.90 -8.72
N PRO A 436 32.34 23.17 -9.16
CA PRO A 436 33.36 22.69 -8.24
C PRO A 436 34.15 23.85 -7.67
N VAL A 437 34.63 23.64 -6.45
CA VAL A 437 35.70 24.43 -5.87
C VAL A 437 36.95 23.58 -5.81
N HIS A 438 38.10 24.21 -6.05
CA HIS A 438 39.39 23.52 -5.95
C HIS A 438 39.76 23.34 -4.48
N ALA A 439 39.67 22.11 -3.98
CA ALA A 439 39.93 21.74 -2.59
C ALA A 439 40.32 20.25 -2.52
N ASP A 440 41.24 19.92 -1.63
CA ASP A 440 41.55 18.51 -1.36
C ASP A 440 40.40 17.82 -0.60
N VAL A 441 40.48 16.50 -0.45
CA VAL A 441 39.42 15.71 0.19
C VAL A 441 39.18 16.13 1.65
N ALA A 442 40.23 16.51 2.38
CA ALA A 442 40.09 16.89 3.79
C ALA A 442 39.42 18.26 3.91
N GLU A 443 39.82 19.21 3.08
CA GLU A 443 39.19 20.53 2.99
C GLU A 443 37.73 20.44 2.51
N CYS A 444 37.45 19.57 1.55
CA CYS A 444 36.11 19.35 1.04
C CYS A 444 35.16 18.84 2.15
N LYS A 445 35.62 17.86 2.95
CA LYS A 445 34.90 17.36 4.12
C LYS A 445 34.68 18.44 5.17
N ALA A 446 35.72 19.22 5.50
CA ALA A 446 35.60 20.32 6.45
C ALA A 446 34.58 21.39 6.00
N ARG A 447 34.55 21.69 4.69
CA ARG A 447 33.57 22.60 4.10
C ARG A 447 32.14 22.06 4.19
N CYS A 448 31.97 20.75 3.99
CA CYS A 448 30.68 20.09 4.15
C CYS A 448 30.24 20.07 5.63
N ASP A 449 31.14 19.72 6.56
CA ASP A 449 30.85 19.72 8.01
C ASP A 449 30.48 21.11 8.55
N ALA A 450 31.02 22.17 7.95
CA ALA A 450 30.69 23.56 8.27
C ALA A 450 29.37 24.04 7.62
N THR A 451 28.74 23.23 6.76
CA THR A 451 27.54 23.58 6.00
C THR A 451 26.36 22.75 6.47
N THR A 452 25.39 23.38 7.14
CA THR A 452 24.25 22.70 7.77
C THR A 452 23.44 21.79 6.83
N SER A 453 23.35 22.13 5.54
CA SER A 453 22.62 21.34 4.54
C SER A 453 23.43 20.20 3.92
N CYS A 454 24.74 20.15 4.13
CA CYS A 454 25.61 19.17 3.48
C CYS A 454 25.68 17.87 4.27
N ASN A 455 25.50 16.73 3.59
CA ASN A 455 25.66 15.40 4.18
C ASN A 455 26.65 14.50 3.43
N CYS A 456 27.24 15.00 2.35
CA CYS A 456 28.14 14.26 1.46
C CYS A 456 28.92 15.20 0.55
N VAL A 457 30.03 14.71 0.03
CA VAL A 457 30.86 15.43 -0.93
C VAL A 457 31.18 14.55 -2.13
N VAL A 458 31.19 15.16 -3.32
CA VAL A 458 31.75 14.56 -4.53
C VAL A 458 33.12 15.17 -4.75
N THR A 459 34.13 14.34 -4.97
CA THR A 459 35.50 14.81 -5.24
C THR A 459 36.06 14.18 -6.52
N SER A 460 36.96 14.89 -7.19
CA SER A 460 37.67 14.39 -8.38
C SER A 460 39.17 14.25 -8.11
N ALA A 461 39.86 13.46 -8.95
CA ALA A 461 41.32 13.33 -8.92
C ALA A 461 42.07 14.64 -9.26
N ARG A 462 41.36 15.68 -9.72
CA ARG A 462 41.92 17.01 -10.01
C ARG A 462 41.72 18.00 -8.86
N SER A 463 41.37 17.49 -7.67
CA SER A 463 41.02 18.30 -6.48
C SER A 463 39.79 19.19 -6.73
N ASP A 464 38.83 18.71 -7.51
CA ASP A 464 37.52 19.36 -7.59
C ASP A 464 36.64 18.82 -6.46
N CYS A 465 35.88 19.70 -5.82
CA CYS A 465 35.01 19.40 -4.69
C CYS A 465 33.63 20.03 -4.89
N TRP A 466 32.58 19.21 -4.73
CA TRP A 466 31.19 19.66 -4.64
C TRP A 466 30.60 19.19 -3.31
N ARG A 467 29.97 20.12 -2.60
CA ARG A 467 29.04 19.77 -1.51
C ARG A 467 27.70 19.38 -2.12
N ARG A 468 27.11 18.34 -1.56
CA ARG A 468 25.79 17.83 -1.93
C ARG A 468 24.94 17.68 -0.67
N SER A 469 23.63 17.83 -0.83
CA SER A 469 22.65 17.46 0.18
C SER A 469 21.90 16.23 -0.30
N GLU A 470 21.18 15.55 0.59
CA GLU A 470 20.26 14.46 0.21
C GLU A 470 20.95 13.32 -0.57
N CYS A 471 22.24 13.05 -0.30
CA CYS A 471 22.87 11.86 -0.89
C CYS A 471 22.30 10.56 -0.32
N ASP A 472 21.88 9.66 -1.22
CA ASP A 472 21.33 8.32 -0.92
C ASP A 472 22.37 7.19 -1.01
#